data_AF-A0A6V7TBC6-F1
#
_entry.id   AF-A0A6V7TBC6-F1
#
_cell.length_a   1.000
_cell.length_b   1.000
_cell.length_c   1.000
_cell.angle_alpha   90.00
_cell.angle_beta   90.00
_cell.angle_gamma   90.00
#
_symmetry.space_group_name_H-M   'P 1'
#
loop_
_entity.id
_entity.type
_entity.pdbx_description
1 polymer ?
#
loop_
_entity_poly.entity_id
_entity_poly.type
_entity_poly.pdbx_seq_one_letter_code
_entity_poly.pdbx_strand_id
1 'polypeptide(L)'
;MAKSDYSIEDLYSVFKKIDGYFYEEKQKGGGTVERFNNFISRYCPYSKSFDSGVCLDYIRMASSGVINLLDNLKKYNLEYDKLAEYAILFLSYKLKQHSQYKSTNLNTVYTKDIEINKYYNNNKIKDNGPTYKAIIDKKKDLMNMNINEISKFNEAFSILCKLYNEIKNNKLDCTKYSSYPENFANKFEELNEDSNINGNTSYSKLLSTLSDDYNHLKNNYGNNNSCNFPPLPKVKTPPSKLIPALSTVSVIPVFLGIAYKTIYKKKTKKSKEEIENEYMIRRTVIVPGTCQGYVYGTHKWVRVKYPVAFNFA
;
A
#
# COMPACT_ATOMS: atom_id res chain seq x y z
N MET A 1 14.54 -16.44 9.58
CA MET A 1 13.70 -16.32 8.36
C MET A 1 14.60 -16.65 7.18
N ALA A 2 14.27 -17.69 6.42
CA ALA A 2 15.05 -18.06 5.23
C ALA A 2 15.08 -16.87 4.26
N LYS A 3 16.27 -16.48 3.84
CA LYS A 3 16.46 -15.48 2.79
C LYS A 3 15.85 -16.08 1.52
N SER A 4 14.85 -15.43 0.94
CA SER A 4 14.27 -15.93 -0.31
C SER A 4 15.28 -15.73 -1.44
N ASP A 5 15.65 -16.80 -2.14
CA ASP A 5 16.67 -16.83 -3.20
C ASP A 5 16.23 -16.15 -4.52
N TYR A 6 15.25 -15.25 -4.48
CA TYR A 6 14.74 -14.61 -5.69
C TYR A 6 15.61 -13.41 -6.09
N SER A 7 15.80 -13.27 -7.40
CA SER A 7 16.50 -12.12 -7.98
C SER A 7 15.51 -10.98 -8.31
N ILE A 8 16.02 -9.78 -8.50
CA ILE A 8 15.20 -8.62 -8.92
C ILE A 8 14.67 -8.78 -10.36
N GLU A 9 15.35 -9.56 -11.21
CA GLU A 9 14.85 -9.97 -12.53
C GLU A 9 13.54 -10.76 -12.39
N ASP A 10 13.46 -11.65 -11.39
CA ASP A 10 12.23 -12.37 -11.09
C ASP A 10 11.11 -11.44 -10.63
N LEU A 11 11.44 -10.44 -9.82
CA LEU A 11 10.49 -9.41 -9.40
C LEU A 11 9.94 -8.64 -10.60
N TYR A 12 10.80 -8.17 -11.50
CA TYR A 12 10.35 -7.40 -12.68
C TYR A 12 9.56 -8.23 -13.68
N SER A 13 9.79 -9.54 -13.71
CA SER A 13 8.96 -10.46 -14.50
C SER A 13 7.51 -10.54 -14.03
N VAL A 14 7.25 -10.29 -12.73
CA VAL A 14 5.90 -10.19 -12.20
C VAL A 14 5.19 -8.98 -12.80
N PHE A 15 5.84 -7.82 -12.88
CA PHE A 15 5.24 -6.63 -13.51
C PHE A 15 4.85 -6.92 -14.96
N LYS A 16 5.75 -7.48 -15.77
CA LYS A 16 5.44 -7.82 -17.18
C LYS A 16 4.27 -8.80 -17.30
N LYS A 17 4.26 -9.82 -16.46
CA LYS A 17 3.19 -10.83 -16.46
C LYS A 17 1.83 -10.18 -16.18
N ILE A 18 1.76 -9.32 -15.17
CA ILE A 18 0.51 -8.66 -14.76
C ILE A 18 0.11 -7.54 -15.72
N ASP A 19 1.09 -6.81 -16.26
CA ASP A 19 0.87 -5.80 -17.29
C ASP A 19 0.18 -6.38 -18.53
N GLY A 20 0.57 -7.60 -18.93
CA GLY A 20 -0.07 -8.35 -20.02
C GLY A 20 -1.45 -8.94 -19.69
N TYR A 21 -1.90 -8.86 -18.44
CA TYR A 21 -3.23 -9.36 -18.06
C TYR A 21 -4.36 -8.42 -18.39
N PHE A 22 -4.11 -7.13 -18.63
CA PHE A 22 -5.16 -6.20 -19.03
C PHE A 22 -4.61 -5.01 -19.82
N TYR A 23 -5.27 -4.71 -20.94
CA TYR A 23 -4.79 -3.71 -21.90
C TYR A 23 -5.94 -3.17 -22.76
N GLU A 24 -5.68 -2.02 -23.38
CA GLU A 24 -6.56 -1.40 -24.36
C GLU A 24 -6.11 -1.83 -25.77
N GLU A 25 -7.00 -2.49 -26.52
CA GLU A 25 -6.74 -2.98 -27.88
C GLU A 25 -7.41 -2.08 -28.93
N LYS A 26 -6.61 -1.53 -29.85
CA LYS A 26 -7.13 -0.77 -31.00
C LYS A 26 -7.76 -1.70 -32.03
N GLN A 27 -8.97 -1.37 -32.47
CA GLN A 27 -9.68 -2.15 -33.48
C GLN A 27 -9.38 -1.65 -34.90
N LYS A 28 -9.46 -2.55 -35.89
CA LYS A 28 -9.17 -2.23 -37.31
C LYS A 28 -10.08 -1.16 -37.91
N GLY A 29 -11.29 -0.98 -37.35
CA GLY A 29 -12.27 0.03 -37.77
C GLY A 29 -12.24 1.33 -36.97
N GLY A 30 -11.22 1.53 -36.12
CA GLY A 30 -11.21 2.61 -35.13
C GLY A 30 -11.89 2.20 -33.82
N GLY A 31 -11.65 2.98 -32.77
CA GLY A 31 -12.09 2.66 -31.41
C GLY A 31 -11.15 1.69 -30.67
N THR A 32 -11.41 1.53 -29.39
CA THR A 32 -10.63 0.68 -28.48
C THR A 32 -11.54 -0.24 -27.68
N VAL A 33 -11.02 -1.43 -27.36
CA VAL A 33 -11.69 -2.40 -26.50
C VAL A 33 -10.77 -2.77 -25.35
N GLU A 34 -11.33 -2.78 -24.15
CA GLU A 34 -10.64 -3.25 -22.95
C GLU A 34 -10.61 -4.79 -22.95
N ARG A 35 -9.42 -5.36 -22.84
CA ARG A 35 -9.19 -6.81 -22.72
C ARG A 35 -8.64 -7.08 -21.32
N PHE A 36 -9.08 -8.18 -20.70
CA PHE A 36 -8.43 -8.68 -19.50
C PHE A 36 -8.42 -10.20 -19.42
N ASN A 37 -7.51 -10.72 -18.60
CA ASN A 37 -7.32 -12.14 -18.34
C ASN A 37 -7.99 -12.56 -17.03
N ASN A 38 -8.53 -13.77 -17.00
CA ASN A 38 -9.14 -14.38 -15.81
C ASN A 38 -8.18 -14.49 -14.60
N PHE A 39 -6.86 -14.36 -14.75
CA PHE A 39 -5.95 -14.34 -13.60
C PHE A 39 -6.21 -13.18 -12.62
N ILE A 40 -6.72 -12.04 -13.10
CA ILE A 40 -7.07 -10.92 -12.22
C ILE A 40 -8.53 -10.98 -11.73
N SER A 41 -9.38 -11.86 -12.28
CA SER A 41 -10.82 -11.90 -11.97
C SER A 41 -11.11 -12.18 -10.50
N ARG A 42 -10.30 -13.02 -9.86
CA ARG A 42 -10.43 -13.36 -8.43
C ARG A 42 -10.22 -12.17 -7.49
N TYR A 43 -9.58 -11.10 -7.98
CA TYR A 43 -9.36 -9.86 -7.22
C TYR A 43 -10.37 -8.77 -7.58
N CYS A 44 -11.22 -9.00 -8.59
CA CYS A 44 -12.26 -8.06 -8.98
C CYS A 44 -13.31 -7.88 -7.89
N PRO A 45 -13.92 -6.69 -7.77
CA PRO A 45 -15.04 -6.46 -6.89
C PRO A 45 -16.20 -7.41 -7.20
N TYR A 46 -16.91 -7.84 -6.17
CA TYR A 46 -18.12 -8.64 -6.32
C TYR A 46 -19.21 -7.83 -7.03
N SER A 47 -19.78 -8.41 -8.08
CA SER A 47 -20.93 -7.86 -8.78
C SER A 47 -22.16 -8.70 -8.48
N LYS A 48 -23.19 -8.07 -7.90
CA LYS A 48 -24.49 -8.72 -7.66
C LYS A 48 -25.13 -9.21 -8.96
N SER A 49 -24.95 -8.47 -10.05
CA SER A 49 -25.54 -8.79 -11.35
C SER A 49 -25.00 -10.07 -11.98
N PHE A 50 -23.78 -10.48 -11.61
CA PHE A 50 -23.11 -11.66 -12.18
C PHE A 50 -22.82 -12.74 -11.13
N ASP A 51 -23.30 -12.55 -9.89
CA ASP A 51 -23.04 -13.42 -8.73
C ASP A 51 -21.56 -13.85 -8.59
N SER A 52 -20.64 -12.96 -8.98
CA SER A 52 -19.20 -13.26 -9.09
C SER A 52 -18.34 -11.99 -9.08
N GLY A 53 -17.03 -12.17 -8.87
CA GLY A 53 -16.05 -11.09 -9.00
C GLY A 53 -15.82 -10.74 -10.48
N VAL A 54 -16.24 -9.56 -10.91
CA VAL A 54 -16.11 -9.11 -12.31
C VAL A 54 -15.59 -7.68 -12.37
N CYS A 55 -14.55 -7.47 -13.19
CA CYS A 55 -14.03 -6.14 -13.50
C CYS A 55 -14.82 -5.55 -14.66
N LEU A 56 -15.79 -4.69 -14.34
CA LEU A 56 -16.72 -4.10 -15.31
C LEU A 56 -16.12 -2.97 -16.16
N ASP A 57 -14.98 -2.42 -15.73
CA ASP A 57 -14.28 -1.31 -16.36
C ASP A 57 -12.77 -1.42 -16.10
N TYR A 58 -11.98 -0.65 -16.85
CA TYR A 58 -10.53 -0.64 -16.70
C TYR A 58 -10.04 -0.23 -15.31
N ILE A 59 -10.76 0.63 -14.59
CA ILE A 59 -10.36 1.07 -13.24
C ILE A 59 -10.38 -0.12 -12.29
N ARG A 60 -11.44 -0.96 -12.36
CA ARG A 60 -11.52 -2.21 -11.60
C ARG A 60 -10.48 -3.22 -12.06
N MET A 61 -10.16 -3.28 -13.35
CA MET A 61 -9.06 -4.12 -13.85
C MET A 61 -7.71 -3.67 -13.26
N ALA A 62 -7.44 -2.36 -13.26
CA ALA A 62 -6.22 -1.78 -12.69
C ALA A 62 -6.11 -2.01 -11.18
N SER A 63 -7.20 -1.76 -10.43
CA SER A 63 -7.30 -2.09 -9.01
C SER A 63 -6.99 -3.57 -8.74
N SER A 64 -7.61 -4.47 -9.49
CA SER A 64 -7.40 -5.92 -9.37
C SER A 64 -5.98 -6.33 -9.76
N GLY A 65 -5.39 -5.67 -10.76
CA GLY A 65 -4.00 -5.82 -11.14
C GLY A 65 -3.03 -5.44 -10.03
N VAL A 66 -3.28 -4.33 -9.31
CA VAL A 66 -2.48 -3.94 -8.14
C VAL A 66 -2.57 -4.96 -7.02
N ILE A 67 -3.76 -5.48 -6.74
CA ILE A 67 -3.96 -6.50 -5.69
C ILE A 67 -3.26 -7.81 -6.10
N ASN A 68 -3.39 -8.22 -7.37
CA ASN A 68 -2.68 -9.37 -7.90
C ASN A 68 -1.15 -9.19 -7.84
N LEU A 69 -0.65 -7.98 -8.10
CA LEU A 69 0.76 -7.64 -7.97
C LEU A 69 1.24 -7.84 -6.54
N LEU A 70 0.54 -7.26 -5.55
CA LEU A 70 0.88 -7.42 -4.13
C LEU A 70 0.90 -8.90 -3.71
N ASP A 71 -0.08 -9.68 -4.18
CA ASP A 71 -0.17 -11.10 -3.89
C ASP A 71 0.97 -11.93 -4.51
N ASN A 72 1.44 -11.56 -5.70
CA ASN A 72 2.60 -12.19 -6.32
C ASN A 72 3.93 -11.71 -5.71
N LEU A 73 4.01 -10.46 -5.25
CA LEU A 73 5.22 -9.87 -4.69
C LEU A 73 5.48 -10.30 -3.24
N LYS A 74 4.48 -10.83 -2.52
CA LYS A 74 4.63 -11.24 -1.12
C LYS A 74 5.74 -12.27 -0.88
N LYS A 75 6.05 -13.11 -1.89
CA LYS A 75 7.11 -14.14 -1.81
C LYS A 75 8.54 -13.59 -1.86
N TYR A 76 8.73 -12.33 -2.29
CA TYR A 76 10.06 -11.71 -2.48
C TYR A 76 10.58 -11.00 -1.22
N ASN A 77 9.85 -11.06 -0.10
CA ASN A 77 10.26 -10.50 1.19
C ASN A 77 10.76 -9.03 1.12
N LEU A 78 10.15 -8.22 0.24
CA LEU A 78 10.51 -6.82 0.05
C LEU A 78 10.26 -6.00 1.33
N GLU A 79 11.03 -4.93 1.47
CA GLU A 79 10.69 -3.87 2.42
C GLU A 79 9.31 -3.32 2.09
N TYR A 80 8.51 -3.06 3.13
CA TYR A 80 7.13 -2.62 2.96
C TYR A 80 7.03 -1.29 2.20
N ASP A 81 7.99 -0.40 2.40
CA ASP A 81 8.07 0.88 1.68
C ASP A 81 8.26 0.68 0.18
N LYS A 82 9.23 -0.16 -0.22
CA LYS A 82 9.50 -0.51 -1.62
C LYS A 82 8.31 -1.21 -2.27
N LEU A 83 7.66 -2.12 -1.56
CA LEU A 83 6.45 -2.80 -2.03
C LEU A 83 5.31 -1.81 -2.30
N ALA A 84 5.11 -0.83 -1.40
CA ALA A 84 4.09 0.18 -1.58
C ALA A 84 4.39 1.12 -2.75
N GLU A 85 5.64 1.57 -2.87
CA GLU A 85 6.11 2.39 -3.98
C GLU A 85 5.88 1.70 -5.33
N TYR A 86 6.20 0.41 -5.44
CA TYR A 86 5.93 -0.39 -6.63
C TYR A 86 4.46 -0.55 -6.96
N ALA A 87 3.60 -0.78 -5.97
CA ALA A 87 2.16 -0.90 -6.19
C ALA A 87 1.55 0.40 -6.72
N ILE A 88 1.94 1.54 -6.13
CA ILE A 88 1.46 2.87 -6.54
C ILE A 88 2.01 3.24 -7.93
N LEU A 89 3.29 2.98 -8.19
CA LEU A 89 3.92 3.23 -9.49
C LEU A 89 3.28 2.39 -10.60
N PHE A 90 3.00 1.11 -10.32
CA PHE A 90 2.29 0.24 -11.27
C PHE A 90 0.89 0.75 -11.58
N LEU A 91 0.13 1.19 -10.56
CA LEU A 91 -1.19 1.80 -10.79
C LEU A 91 -1.10 3.04 -11.68
N SER A 92 -0.16 3.95 -11.37
CA SER A 92 0.10 5.15 -12.17
C SER A 92 0.44 4.83 -13.62
N TYR A 93 1.32 3.84 -13.82
CA TYR A 93 1.73 3.37 -15.13
C TYR A 93 0.53 2.88 -15.96
N LYS A 94 -0.33 2.03 -15.38
CA LYS A 94 -1.48 1.47 -16.08
C LYS A 94 -2.53 2.53 -16.42
N LEU A 95 -2.85 3.43 -15.49
CA LEU A 95 -3.80 4.51 -15.78
C LEU A 95 -3.27 5.46 -16.87
N LYS A 96 -1.97 5.77 -16.86
CA LYS A 96 -1.35 6.64 -17.87
C LYS A 96 -1.37 6.05 -19.29
N GLN A 97 -1.37 4.72 -19.41
CA GLN A 97 -1.46 4.05 -20.71
C GLN A 97 -2.85 4.15 -21.33
N HIS A 98 -3.90 4.06 -20.52
CA HIS A 98 -5.28 3.99 -21.00
C HIS A 98 -5.77 5.31 -21.57
N SER A 99 -6.32 5.34 -22.79
CA SER A 99 -6.77 6.56 -23.49
C SER A 99 -7.63 7.50 -22.62
N GLN A 100 -8.63 6.95 -21.93
CA GLN A 100 -9.61 7.70 -21.12
C GLN A 100 -9.14 8.07 -19.71
N TYR A 101 -8.25 7.27 -19.10
CA TYR A 101 -7.97 7.37 -17.66
C TYR A 101 -6.60 7.99 -17.33
N LYS A 102 -5.92 8.57 -18.33
CA LYS A 102 -4.57 9.16 -18.18
C LYS A 102 -4.47 10.27 -17.15
N SER A 103 -5.57 10.96 -16.90
CA SER A 103 -5.68 12.08 -15.97
C SER A 103 -6.43 11.71 -14.69
N THR A 104 -6.77 10.43 -14.51
CA THR A 104 -7.50 9.97 -13.33
C THR A 104 -6.61 10.10 -12.10
N ASN A 105 -7.17 10.69 -11.04
CA ASN A 105 -6.48 10.84 -9.76
C ASN A 105 -6.29 9.47 -9.07
N LEU A 106 -5.05 9.15 -8.66
CA LEU A 106 -4.72 7.87 -8.02
C LEU A 106 -5.46 7.65 -6.72
N ASN A 107 -5.56 8.67 -5.86
CA ASN A 107 -6.29 8.57 -4.61
C ASN A 107 -7.79 8.30 -4.83
N THR A 108 -8.40 8.85 -5.89
CA THR A 108 -9.78 8.53 -6.24
C THR A 108 -9.93 7.05 -6.59
N VAL A 109 -9.03 6.47 -7.40
CA VAL A 109 -9.04 5.03 -7.72
C VAL A 109 -8.78 4.20 -6.47
N TYR A 110 -7.81 4.61 -5.65
CA TYR A 110 -7.48 3.92 -4.41
C TYR A 110 -8.70 3.83 -3.49
N THR A 111 -9.29 4.97 -3.14
CA THR A 111 -10.41 5.04 -2.20
C THR A 111 -11.66 4.32 -2.73
N LYS A 112 -11.97 4.44 -4.03
CA LYS A 112 -13.21 3.89 -4.60
C LYS A 112 -13.12 2.44 -5.02
N ASP A 113 -11.94 1.95 -5.41
CA ASP A 113 -11.81 0.63 -6.06
C ASP A 113 -10.81 -0.30 -5.39
N ILE A 114 -9.84 0.20 -4.63
CA ILE A 114 -8.83 -0.62 -3.92
C ILE A 114 -9.19 -0.75 -2.43
N GLU A 115 -9.42 0.36 -1.74
CA GLU A 115 -9.64 0.41 -0.28
C GLU A 115 -10.91 -0.31 0.15
N ILE A 116 -11.93 -0.38 -0.70
CA ILE A 116 -13.18 -1.11 -0.40
C ILE A 116 -13.07 -2.61 -0.70
N ASN A 117 -11.99 -3.06 -1.35
CA ASN A 117 -11.83 -4.45 -1.75
C ASN A 117 -11.53 -5.34 -0.53
N LYS A 118 -12.42 -6.30 -0.26
CA LYS A 118 -12.28 -7.21 0.89
C LYS A 118 -11.01 -8.07 0.84
N TYR A 119 -10.62 -8.53 -0.35
CA TYR A 119 -9.40 -9.31 -0.51
C TYR A 119 -8.19 -8.46 -0.10
N TYR A 120 -8.12 -7.23 -0.59
CA TYR A 120 -7.07 -6.29 -0.25
C TYR A 120 -7.00 -5.98 1.26
N ASN A 121 -8.14 -5.76 1.90
CA ASN A 121 -8.19 -5.40 3.32
C ASN A 121 -7.81 -6.56 4.25
N ASN A 122 -8.14 -7.79 3.87
CA ASN A 122 -8.01 -8.96 4.74
C ASN A 122 -6.70 -9.73 4.52
N ASN A 123 -6.08 -9.64 3.33
CA ASN A 123 -4.85 -10.36 3.04
C ASN A 123 -3.62 -9.63 3.59
N LYS A 124 -2.63 -10.43 4.02
CA LYS A 124 -1.38 -9.98 4.61
C LYS A 124 -0.20 -10.38 3.74
N ILE A 125 0.87 -9.58 3.78
CA ILE A 125 2.12 -9.92 3.05
C ILE A 125 2.84 -11.11 3.69
N LYS A 126 2.68 -11.31 5.00
CA LYS A 126 3.18 -12.46 5.76
C LYS A 126 2.12 -12.85 6.77
N ASP A 127 2.09 -14.11 7.23
CA ASP A 127 1.05 -14.62 8.14
C ASP A 127 0.85 -13.72 9.38
N ASN A 128 1.96 -13.21 9.93
CA ASN A 128 1.99 -12.28 11.07
C ASN A 128 2.35 -10.84 10.67
N GLY A 129 2.30 -10.51 9.39
CA GLY A 129 2.62 -9.19 8.85
C GLY A 129 1.42 -8.24 8.77
N PRO A 130 1.66 -6.97 8.41
CA PRO A 130 0.59 -6.04 8.11
C PRO A 130 -0.22 -6.49 6.88
N THR A 131 -1.47 -6.01 6.82
CA THR A 131 -2.33 -6.18 5.64
C THR A 131 -1.80 -5.36 4.47
N TYR A 132 -2.26 -5.67 3.25
CA TYR A 132 -1.93 -4.87 2.07
C TYR A 132 -2.34 -3.41 2.28
N LYS A 133 -3.54 -3.19 2.83
CA LYS A 133 -4.04 -1.87 3.25
C LYS A 133 -3.06 -1.12 4.15
N ALA A 134 -2.62 -1.76 5.23
CA ALA A 134 -1.74 -1.11 6.21
C ALA A 134 -0.37 -0.74 5.63
N ILE A 135 0.10 -1.43 4.58
CA ILE A 135 1.35 -1.12 3.90
C ILE A 135 1.18 0.08 2.98
N ILE A 136 0.19 0.07 2.09
CA ILE A 136 -0.02 1.15 1.13
C ILE A 136 -0.48 2.44 1.82
N ASP A 137 -1.29 2.34 2.88
CA ASP A 137 -1.75 3.50 3.65
C ASP A 137 -0.60 4.34 4.22
N LYS A 138 0.58 3.74 4.47
CA LYS A 138 1.78 4.45 4.92
C LYS A 138 2.40 5.34 3.84
N LYS A 139 2.09 5.09 2.57
CA LYS A 139 2.52 5.88 1.40
C LYS A 139 1.34 6.63 0.77
N LYS A 140 0.32 6.96 1.57
CA LYS A 140 -0.86 7.73 1.13
C LYS A 140 -0.51 9.06 0.49
N ASP A 141 0.57 9.68 0.94
CA ASP A 141 1.09 10.89 0.36
C ASP A 141 1.45 10.70 -1.12
N LEU A 142 2.13 9.62 -1.52
CA LEU A 142 2.41 9.33 -2.94
C LEU A 142 1.12 9.20 -3.78
N MET A 143 0.05 8.65 -3.22
CA MET A 143 -1.25 8.51 -3.91
C MET A 143 -2.02 9.83 -4.01
N ASN A 144 -1.88 10.70 -3.01
CA ASN A 144 -2.55 12.00 -2.94
C ASN A 144 -1.89 13.07 -3.80
N MET A 145 -0.68 12.80 -4.31
CA MET A 145 0.05 13.72 -5.15
C MET A 145 -0.53 13.84 -6.56
N ASN A 146 -0.12 14.90 -7.26
CA ASN A 146 -0.57 15.21 -8.61
C ASN A 146 -0.21 14.06 -9.57
N ILE A 147 -1.21 13.53 -10.29
CA ILE A 147 -1.06 12.46 -11.29
C ILE A 147 0.01 12.80 -12.32
N ASN A 148 0.14 14.08 -12.71
CA ASN A 148 1.13 14.51 -13.68
C ASN A 148 2.54 14.31 -13.15
N GLU A 149 2.78 14.61 -11.87
CA GLU A 149 4.09 14.48 -11.22
C GLU A 149 4.51 13.02 -11.10
N ILE A 150 3.66 12.16 -10.52
CA ILE A 150 3.98 10.74 -10.40
C ILE A 150 4.08 10.05 -11.77
N SER A 151 3.34 10.53 -12.79
CA SER A 151 3.44 9.96 -14.13
C SER A 151 4.78 10.23 -14.81
N LYS A 152 5.58 11.20 -14.34
CA LYS A 152 6.95 11.44 -14.85
C LYS A 152 7.88 10.25 -14.57
N PHE A 153 7.61 9.48 -13.51
CA PHE A 153 8.36 8.25 -13.19
C PHE A 153 8.03 7.07 -14.09
N ASN A 154 6.86 7.09 -14.76
CA ASN A 154 6.39 5.94 -15.54
C ASN A 154 7.33 5.60 -16.71
N GLU A 155 8.02 6.59 -17.26
CA GLU A 155 9.00 6.38 -18.33
C GLU A 155 10.25 5.64 -17.81
N ALA A 156 10.86 6.13 -16.73
CA ALA A 156 11.98 5.47 -16.07
C ALA A 156 11.62 4.05 -15.62
N PHE A 157 10.43 3.87 -15.04
CA PHE A 157 9.90 2.56 -14.67
C PHE A 157 9.72 1.62 -15.85
N SER A 158 9.15 2.10 -16.96
CA SER A 158 8.97 1.34 -18.20
C SER A 158 10.31 0.89 -18.79
N ILE A 159 11.33 1.73 -18.73
CA ILE A 159 12.69 1.39 -19.16
C ILE A 159 13.25 0.24 -18.31
N LEU A 160 13.17 0.33 -16.97
CA LEU A 160 13.62 -0.74 -16.08
C LEU A 160 12.86 -2.05 -16.35
N CYS A 161 11.54 -1.99 -16.50
CA CYS A 161 10.73 -3.15 -16.89
C CYS A 161 11.27 -3.77 -18.18
N LYS A 162 11.51 -3.00 -19.24
CA LYS A 162 12.04 -3.55 -20.49
C LYS A 162 13.40 -4.22 -20.30
N LEU A 163 14.36 -3.53 -19.66
CA LEU A 163 15.71 -4.06 -19.45
C LEU A 163 15.71 -5.38 -18.67
N TYR A 164 15.03 -5.44 -17.52
CA TYR A 164 14.95 -6.65 -16.69
C TYR A 164 14.27 -7.82 -17.41
N ASN A 165 13.23 -7.54 -18.21
CA ASN A 165 12.51 -8.59 -18.91
C ASN A 165 13.28 -9.17 -20.10
N GLU A 166 14.17 -8.41 -20.72
CA GLU A 166 15.04 -8.89 -21.79
C GLU A 166 16.17 -9.76 -21.23
N ILE A 167 16.77 -9.33 -20.11
CA ILE A 167 17.76 -10.12 -19.38
C ILE A 167 17.23 -11.53 -19.08
N LYS A 168 15.99 -11.61 -18.59
CA LYS A 168 15.36 -12.88 -18.25
C LYS A 168 15.06 -13.76 -19.48
N ASN A 169 14.83 -13.16 -20.64
CA ASN A 169 14.42 -13.87 -21.84
C ASN A 169 15.60 -14.46 -22.61
N ASN A 170 16.70 -13.72 -22.82
CA ASN A 170 17.78 -14.13 -23.74
C ASN A 170 19.18 -13.58 -23.40
N LYS A 171 19.45 -13.20 -22.15
CA LYS A 171 20.59 -12.31 -21.77
C LYS A 171 20.45 -10.94 -22.47
N LEU A 172 20.95 -9.87 -21.85
CA LEU A 172 20.72 -8.51 -22.37
C LEU A 172 21.43 -8.32 -23.73
N ASP A 173 20.64 -8.23 -24.82
CA ASP A 173 21.13 -7.87 -26.15
C ASP A 173 21.29 -6.36 -26.28
N CYS A 174 22.51 -5.90 -26.17
CA CYS A 174 22.83 -4.49 -26.16
C CYS A 174 22.93 -3.88 -27.55
N THR A 175 22.95 -4.68 -28.62
CA THR A 175 22.76 -4.12 -29.97
C THR A 175 21.35 -3.54 -30.09
N LYS A 176 20.35 -4.21 -29.50
CA LYS A 176 18.95 -3.78 -29.55
C LYS A 176 18.54 -2.82 -28.44
N TYR A 177 19.11 -2.97 -27.24
CA TYR A 177 18.69 -2.22 -26.04
C TYR A 177 19.73 -1.21 -25.51
N SER A 178 20.81 -0.93 -26.25
CA SER A 178 21.88 -0.01 -25.84
C SER A 178 21.42 1.40 -25.47
N SER A 179 20.35 1.91 -26.09
CA SER A 179 19.83 3.25 -25.80
C SER A 179 19.03 3.33 -24.50
N TYR A 180 18.56 2.20 -23.96
CA TYR A 180 17.69 2.20 -22.78
C TYR A 180 18.40 2.67 -21.50
N PRO A 181 19.63 2.21 -21.18
CA PRO A 181 20.37 2.73 -20.03
C PRO A 181 20.62 4.24 -20.10
N GLU A 182 20.97 4.76 -21.28
CA GLU A 182 21.17 6.20 -21.50
C GLU A 182 19.86 6.98 -21.34
N ASN A 183 18.77 6.49 -21.94
CA ASN A 183 17.44 7.08 -21.75
C ASN A 183 17.00 7.07 -20.29
N PHE A 184 17.34 6.02 -19.53
CA PHE A 184 17.06 5.99 -18.09
C PHE A 184 17.87 7.06 -17.37
N ALA A 185 19.18 7.17 -17.64
CA ALA A 185 20.04 8.14 -16.98
C ALA A 185 19.59 9.59 -17.26
N ASN A 186 19.25 9.91 -18.52
CA ASN A 186 18.70 11.20 -18.90
C ASN A 186 17.37 11.47 -18.18
N LYS A 187 16.48 10.47 -18.15
CA LYS A 187 15.19 10.63 -17.46
C LYS A 187 15.33 10.79 -15.96
N PHE A 188 16.28 10.08 -15.36
CA PHE A 188 16.62 10.18 -13.96
C PHE A 188 17.14 11.58 -13.64
N GLU A 189 18.01 12.14 -14.47
CA GLU A 189 18.52 13.50 -14.30
C GLU A 189 17.39 14.52 -14.35
N GLU A 190 16.52 14.48 -15.37
CA GLU A 190 15.32 15.33 -15.45
C GLU A 190 14.47 15.27 -14.17
N LEU A 191 14.17 14.06 -13.68
CA LEU A 191 13.41 13.86 -12.45
C LEU A 191 14.15 14.42 -11.23
N ASN A 192 15.47 14.28 -11.18
CA ASN A 192 16.30 14.72 -10.07
C ASN A 192 16.40 16.26 -10.02
N GLU A 193 16.30 16.95 -11.15
CA GLU A 193 16.33 18.41 -11.24
C GLU A 193 14.97 19.07 -11.03
N ASP A 194 13.87 18.34 -11.24
CA ASP A 194 12.52 18.83 -11.03
C ASP A 194 12.27 19.21 -9.56
N SER A 195 11.92 20.47 -9.32
CA SER A 195 11.70 21.03 -7.98
C SER A 195 10.48 20.44 -7.26
N ASN A 196 9.46 19.98 -7.99
CA ASN A 196 8.30 19.28 -7.41
C ASN A 196 8.69 17.89 -6.91
N ILE A 197 9.71 17.29 -7.52
CA ILE A 197 10.25 15.97 -7.18
C ILE A 197 11.28 16.08 -6.07
N ASN A 198 12.37 16.83 -6.28
CA ASN A 198 13.45 16.96 -5.29
C ASN A 198 13.06 17.78 -4.05
N GLY A 199 12.00 18.58 -4.14
CA GLY A 199 11.37 19.27 -3.01
C GLY A 199 10.43 18.38 -2.19
N ASN A 200 10.20 17.12 -2.61
CA ASN A 200 9.31 16.19 -1.94
C ASN A 200 10.03 14.90 -1.50
N THR A 201 10.08 14.64 -0.19
CA THR A 201 10.79 13.49 0.36
C THR A 201 10.32 12.14 -0.19
N SER A 202 9.02 11.98 -0.46
CA SER A 202 8.51 10.69 -0.92
C SER A 202 8.76 10.45 -2.40
N TYR A 203 8.76 11.50 -3.22
CA TYR A 203 9.24 11.41 -4.60
C TYR A 203 10.74 11.16 -4.68
N SER A 204 11.56 11.81 -3.86
CA SER A 204 12.98 11.48 -3.78
C SER A 204 13.23 10.04 -3.36
N LYS A 205 12.42 9.48 -2.43
CA LYS A 205 12.50 8.06 -2.04
C LYS A 205 12.12 7.14 -3.20
N LEU A 206 11.03 7.41 -3.90
CA LEU A 206 10.63 6.66 -5.10
C LEU A 206 11.73 6.70 -6.17
N LEU A 207 12.34 7.87 -6.39
CA LEU A 207 13.46 8.03 -7.32
C LEU A 207 14.68 7.21 -6.87
N SER A 208 14.98 7.19 -5.58
CA SER A 208 16.05 6.37 -5.00
C SER A 208 15.80 4.88 -5.24
N THR A 209 14.57 4.40 -5.04
CA THR A 209 14.19 3.01 -5.31
C THR A 209 14.48 2.61 -6.75
N LEU A 210 14.11 3.46 -7.73
CA LEU A 210 14.42 3.20 -9.14
C LEU A 210 15.92 3.32 -9.44
N SER A 211 16.62 4.24 -8.77
CA SER A 211 18.09 4.38 -8.87
C SER A 211 18.81 3.11 -8.43
N ASP A 212 18.39 2.53 -7.30
CA ASP A 212 18.95 1.30 -6.76
C ASP A 212 18.74 0.12 -7.72
N ASP A 213 17.54 0.04 -8.31
CA ASP A 213 17.20 -0.98 -9.30
C ASP A 213 18.02 -0.83 -10.59
N TYR A 214 18.30 0.40 -11.04
CA TYR A 214 19.21 0.67 -12.16
C TYR A 214 20.66 0.33 -11.82
N ASN A 215 21.13 0.72 -10.63
CA ASN A 215 22.51 0.45 -10.21
C ASN A 215 22.77 -1.04 -10.05
N HIS A 216 21.75 -1.83 -9.67
CA HIS A 216 21.82 -3.29 -9.71
C HIS A 216 22.07 -3.81 -11.15
N LEU A 217 21.36 -3.29 -12.16
CA LEU A 217 21.63 -3.63 -13.57
C LEU A 217 23.04 -3.25 -13.97
N LYS A 218 23.46 -2.01 -13.68
CA LYS A 218 24.80 -1.51 -13.99
C LYS A 218 25.90 -2.38 -13.39
N ASN A 219 25.77 -2.79 -12.13
CA ASN A 219 26.79 -3.57 -11.45
C ASN A 219 26.90 -4.99 -12.02
N ASN A 220 25.78 -5.61 -12.38
CA ASN A 220 25.75 -6.98 -12.88
C ASN A 220 26.03 -7.10 -14.38
N TYR A 221 25.70 -6.07 -15.16
CA TYR A 221 25.74 -6.11 -16.63
C TYR A 221 26.63 -5.04 -17.27
N GLY A 222 27.10 -4.03 -16.53
CA GLY A 222 27.91 -2.94 -17.06
C GLY A 222 29.39 -3.30 -17.30
N ASN A 223 29.94 -4.29 -16.60
CA ASN A 223 31.37 -4.62 -16.67
C ASN A 223 31.75 -5.62 -17.78
N ASN A 224 30.77 -6.30 -18.39
CA ASN A 224 31.01 -7.43 -19.29
C ASN A 224 30.78 -7.10 -20.78
N ASN A 225 31.04 -5.85 -21.20
CA ASN A 225 30.86 -5.38 -22.59
C ASN A 225 29.45 -5.61 -23.17
N SER A 226 28.42 -5.80 -22.34
CA SER A 226 27.06 -5.88 -22.86
C SER A 226 26.59 -4.45 -23.16
N CYS A 227 26.21 -3.66 -22.17
CA CYS A 227 25.58 -2.33 -22.39
C CYS A 227 26.35 -1.24 -21.65
N ASN A 228 26.45 -0.06 -22.25
CA ASN A 228 26.96 1.12 -21.54
C ASN A 228 25.89 1.63 -20.56
N PHE A 229 26.17 1.59 -19.26
CA PHE A 229 25.30 2.14 -18.21
C PHE A 229 25.91 3.41 -17.64
N PRO A 230 25.44 4.60 -18.06
CA PRO A 230 25.91 5.86 -17.50
C PRO A 230 25.78 5.90 -15.97
N PRO A 231 26.71 6.55 -15.25
CA PRO A 231 26.54 6.83 -13.84
C PRO A 231 25.36 7.79 -13.62
N LEU A 232 24.66 7.60 -12.51
CA LEU A 232 23.58 8.50 -12.10
C LEU A 232 24.13 9.57 -11.14
N PRO A 233 23.64 10.83 -11.20
CA PRO A 233 23.92 11.81 -10.17
C PRO A 233 23.31 11.38 -8.83
N LYS A 234 23.81 11.95 -7.72
CA LYS A 234 23.22 11.71 -6.40
C LYS A 234 21.78 12.23 -6.36
N VAL A 235 20.86 11.44 -5.79
CA VAL A 235 19.47 11.85 -5.59
C VAL A 235 19.43 13.12 -4.74
N LYS A 236 18.80 14.17 -5.27
CA LYS A 236 18.50 15.41 -4.57
C LYS A 236 17.29 15.16 -3.67
N THR A 237 17.46 15.49 -2.40
CA THR A 237 16.40 15.44 -1.39
C THR A 237 16.16 16.83 -0.84
N PRO A 238 14.96 17.11 -0.30
CA PRO A 238 14.73 18.36 0.41
C PRO A 238 15.78 18.51 1.51
N PRO A 239 16.25 19.72 1.81
CA PRO A 239 17.12 19.93 2.96
C PRO A 239 16.36 19.39 4.18
N SER A 240 16.91 18.36 4.82
CA SER A 240 16.38 17.89 6.09
C SER A 240 16.37 19.11 7.00
N LYS A 241 15.19 19.53 7.47
CA LYS A 241 15.09 20.37 8.66
C LYS A 241 15.61 19.53 9.82
N LEU A 242 16.93 19.40 9.89
CA LEU A 242 17.63 19.08 11.11
C LEU A 242 17.25 20.26 12.00
N ILE A 243 16.24 20.06 12.86
CA ILE A 243 16.20 20.81 14.10
C ILE A 243 17.57 20.49 14.70
N PRO A 244 18.50 21.46 14.78
CA PRO A 244 19.73 21.21 15.49
C PRO A 244 19.24 20.94 16.90
N ALA A 245 19.27 19.67 17.33
CA ALA A 245 19.28 19.38 18.74
C ALA A 245 20.60 19.99 19.20
N LEU A 246 20.57 21.28 19.54
CA LEU A 246 21.59 21.88 20.37
C LEU A 246 21.58 21.00 21.61
N SER A 247 22.55 20.09 21.68
CA SER A 247 22.98 19.49 22.92
C SER A 247 23.62 20.63 23.70
N THR A 248 22.79 21.52 24.25
CA THR A 248 23.19 22.29 25.40
C THR A 248 23.29 21.26 26.51
N VAL A 249 24.52 20.83 26.78
CA VAL A 249 24.88 20.35 28.10
C VAL A 249 24.73 21.56 29.03
N SER A 250 23.48 21.90 29.34
CA SER A 250 23.16 22.78 30.45
C SER A 250 23.46 21.99 31.71
N VAL A 251 24.56 22.34 32.35
CA VAL A 251 24.80 22.07 33.77
C VAL A 251 23.49 22.34 34.51
N ILE A 252 22.90 21.30 35.08
CA ILE A 252 21.66 21.36 35.87
C ILE A 252 22.01 22.01 37.21
N PRO A 253 21.46 23.19 37.58
CA PRO A 253 21.32 23.54 38.97
C PRO A 253 20.12 22.77 39.52
N VAL A 254 20.37 21.94 40.52
CA VAL A 254 19.42 21.10 41.24
C VAL A 254 18.35 21.96 41.94
N PHE A 255 17.30 22.42 41.25
CA PHE A 255 16.13 23.05 41.90
C PHE A 255 14.81 22.91 41.09
N LEU A 256 14.49 21.71 40.61
CA LEU A 256 13.13 21.40 40.09
C LEU A 256 12.38 20.33 40.92
N GLY A 257 12.82 20.07 42.15
CA GLY A 257 12.26 19.08 43.09
C GLY A 257 10.82 19.32 43.56
N ILE A 258 10.32 20.55 43.49
CA ILE A 258 9.10 20.94 44.24
C ILE A 258 7.89 21.14 43.32
N ALA A 259 8.06 21.56 42.07
CA ALA A 259 6.94 21.84 41.16
C ALA A 259 6.31 20.58 40.53
N TYR A 260 7.08 19.51 40.26
CA TYR A 260 6.47 18.30 39.68
C TYR A 260 5.56 17.59 40.67
N LYS A 261 5.89 17.60 41.97
CA LYS A 261 5.12 16.88 43.00
C LYS A 261 3.70 17.42 43.17
N THR A 262 3.47 18.72 43.00
CA THR A 262 2.13 19.32 43.08
C THR A 262 1.29 18.98 41.84
N ILE A 263 1.88 18.97 40.65
CA ILE A 263 1.19 18.65 39.39
C ILE A 263 0.76 17.17 39.34
N TYR A 264 1.66 16.24 39.72
CA TYR A 264 1.31 14.82 39.75
C TYR A 264 0.24 14.52 40.80
N LYS A 265 0.33 15.11 42.00
CA LYS A 265 -0.67 14.92 43.06
C LYS A 265 -2.06 15.45 42.65
N LYS A 266 -2.12 16.56 41.89
CA LYS A 266 -3.37 17.15 41.39
C LYS A 266 -4.02 16.27 40.30
N LYS A 267 -3.23 15.62 39.43
CA LYS A 267 -3.74 14.67 38.42
C LYS A 267 -4.33 13.41 39.05
N THR A 268 -3.66 12.82 40.05
CA THR A 268 -4.19 11.63 40.75
C THR A 268 -5.47 11.89 41.54
N LYS A 269 -5.68 13.12 42.03
CA LYS A 269 -6.92 13.47 42.74
C LYS A 269 -8.11 13.59 41.77
N LYS A 270 -7.90 14.21 40.61
CA LYS A 270 -8.93 14.37 39.57
C LYS A 270 -9.40 13.03 39.01
N SER A 271 -8.49 12.08 38.75
CA SER A 271 -8.87 10.75 38.26
C SER A 271 -9.65 9.94 39.30
N LYS A 272 -9.40 10.15 40.60
CA LYS A 272 -10.10 9.42 41.67
C LYS A 272 -11.52 9.96 41.89
N GLU A 273 -11.72 11.27 41.81
CA GLU A 273 -13.05 11.92 41.88
C GLU A 273 -13.91 11.61 40.64
N GLU A 274 -13.32 11.52 39.44
CA GLU A 274 -14.05 11.12 38.21
C GLU A 274 -14.52 9.65 38.29
N ILE A 275 -13.70 8.75 38.82
CA ILE A 275 -14.08 7.34 39.01
C ILE A 275 -15.16 7.22 40.09
N GLU A 276 -15.04 7.89 41.25
CA GLU A 276 -16.06 7.84 42.31
C GLU A 276 -17.41 8.41 41.86
N ASN A 277 -17.42 9.49 41.06
CA ASN A 277 -18.65 10.04 40.47
C ASN A 277 -19.32 9.07 39.49
N GLU A 278 -18.54 8.34 38.69
CA GLU A 278 -19.09 7.34 37.76
C GLU A 278 -19.74 6.16 38.51
N TYR A 279 -19.18 5.75 39.64
CA TYR A 279 -19.75 4.71 40.51
C TYR A 279 -21.03 5.17 41.23
N MET A 280 -21.11 6.44 41.64
CA MET A 280 -22.30 6.98 42.31
C MET A 280 -23.48 7.17 41.35
N ILE A 281 -23.23 7.50 40.08
CA ILE A 281 -24.29 7.64 39.05
C ILE A 281 -24.94 6.28 38.73
N ARG A 282 -24.19 5.17 38.80
CA ARG A 282 -24.74 3.82 38.56
C ARG A 282 -25.61 3.26 39.69
N ARG A 283 -25.68 3.90 40.87
CA ARG A 283 -26.48 3.42 42.02
C ARG A 283 -27.87 4.07 42.18
N THR A 284 -28.25 5.05 41.36
CA THR A 284 -29.41 5.93 41.66
C THR A 284 -30.59 5.80 40.68
N VAL A 285 -30.79 4.67 40.00
CA VAL A 285 -32.04 4.46 39.22
C VAL A 285 -32.57 3.04 39.41
N ILE A 286 -33.29 2.81 40.51
CA ILE A 286 -34.51 1.97 40.59
C ILE A 286 -35.39 2.54 41.72
N VAL A 287 -36.57 3.05 41.37
CA VAL A 287 -37.64 3.47 42.31
C VAL A 287 -38.52 2.25 42.62
N PRO A 288 -38.88 1.97 43.90
CA PRO A 288 -39.81 0.90 44.25
C PRO A 288 -41.24 1.42 44.52
N GLY A 289 -42.22 0.62 44.12
CA GLY A 289 -43.62 0.66 44.58
C GLY A 289 -44.35 -0.50 43.87
N THR A 290 -45.11 -1.39 44.50
CA THR A 290 -45.75 -1.46 45.82
C THR A 290 -45.83 -2.92 46.29
N CYS A 291 -45.98 -3.14 47.60
CA CYS A 291 -46.13 -4.46 48.22
C CYS A 291 -47.57 -4.98 48.13
N GLN A 292 -47.76 -6.30 47.94
CA GLN A 292 -48.59 -7.14 48.81
C GLN A 292 -48.58 -8.62 48.42
N GLY A 293 -48.56 -9.50 49.42
CA GLY A 293 -49.07 -10.88 49.31
C GLY A 293 -48.08 -11.97 49.69
N TYR A 294 -48.23 -12.52 50.89
CA TYR A 294 -47.56 -13.74 51.38
C TYR A 294 -48.02 -15.01 50.61
N VAL A 295 -47.19 -16.07 50.64
CA VAL A 295 -47.52 -17.46 51.08
C VAL A 295 -46.57 -18.51 50.42
N TYR A 296 -45.88 -19.26 51.30
CA TYR A 296 -45.37 -20.65 51.25
C TYR A 296 -44.97 -21.36 49.93
N GLY A 297 -43.84 -22.10 49.99
CA GLY A 297 -43.79 -23.47 49.45
C GLY A 297 -42.62 -23.86 48.52
N THR A 298 -41.68 -24.63 49.07
CA THR A 298 -41.00 -25.84 48.53
C THR A 298 -40.66 -25.99 47.03
N HIS A 299 -39.38 -26.36 46.80
CA HIS A 299 -38.77 -27.07 45.66
C HIS A 299 -39.66 -27.55 44.49
N LYS A 300 -39.26 -27.19 43.25
CA LYS A 300 -39.37 -28.08 42.09
C LYS A 300 -38.45 -27.67 40.94
N TRP A 301 -37.62 -28.61 40.48
CA TRP A 301 -36.92 -28.54 39.19
C TRP A 301 -37.92 -28.82 38.06
N VAL A 302 -37.91 -28.01 37.00
CA VAL A 302 -38.65 -28.29 35.76
C VAL A 302 -37.67 -28.43 34.60
N ARG A 303 -37.70 -29.63 34.01
CA ARG A 303 -37.00 -30.05 32.80
C ARG A 303 -37.83 -29.58 31.59
N VAL A 304 -37.30 -28.69 30.76
CA VAL A 304 -37.98 -28.26 29.52
C VAL A 304 -37.64 -29.21 28.38
N LYS A 305 -38.66 -29.87 27.81
CA LYS A 305 -38.60 -30.61 26.54
C LYS A 305 -39.17 -29.71 25.43
N TYR A 306 -38.48 -29.61 24.31
CA TYR A 306 -39.02 -29.05 23.06
C TYR A 306 -39.67 -30.15 22.22
N PRO A 307 -40.85 -29.93 21.62
CA PRO A 307 -41.36 -30.79 20.57
C PRO A 307 -40.75 -30.42 19.21
N VAL A 308 -40.16 -31.41 18.53
CA VAL A 308 -39.83 -31.39 17.10
C VAL A 308 -40.98 -32.08 16.38
N ALA A 309 -41.66 -31.37 15.47
CA ALA A 309 -42.65 -31.97 14.58
C ALA A 309 -42.01 -32.19 13.21
N PHE A 310 -41.87 -33.46 12.82
CA PHE A 310 -41.66 -33.88 11.43
C PHE A 310 -43.02 -34.20 10.83
N ASN A 311 -43.39 -33.53 9.75
CA ASN A 311 -44.49 -33.96 8.89
C ASN A 311 -43.89 -34.61 7.64
N PHE A 312 -44.19 -35.89 7.45
CA PHE A 312 -44.10 -36.58 6.18
C PHE A 312 -45.51 -36.64 5.57
N ALA A 313 -45.62 -36.18 4.34
CA ALA A 313 -46.59 -36.63 3.33
C ALA A 313 -45.93 -36.40 1.97
#